data_AF-A0A946GZW8-F1
#
_entry.id   AF-A0A946GZW8-F1
#
_cell.length_a   1.000
_cell.length_b   1.000
_cell.length_c   1.000
_cell.angle_alpha   90.00
_cell.angle_beta   90.00
_cell.angle_gamma   90.00
#
_symmetry.space_group_name_H-M   'P 1'
#
loop_
_entity.id
_entity.type
_entity.pdbx_description
1 polymer ?
#
loop_
_entity_poly.entity_id
_entity_poly.type
_entity_poly.pdbx_seq_one_letter_code
_entity_poly.pdbx_strand_id
1 'polypeptide(L)' 'MSIKTHYTVGEVAELYGIPNWKIRRVADSLGDTIPRVGQYRLIDRSTLGAIAAELSRQGWLPSPETKEATACQ' A
#
# COMPACT_ATOMS: atom_id res chain seq x y z
N MET A 1 13.73 18.54 3.20
CA MET A 1 13.00 17.27 3.36
C MET A 1 13.26 16.44 2.12
N SER A 2 14.07 15.37 2.21
CA SER A 2 14.31 14.49 1.05
C SER A 2 13.01 13.79 0.70
N ILE A 3 12.50 14.01 -0.51
CA ILE A 3 11.35 13.29 -1.03
C ILE A 3 11.82 11.88 -1.33
N LYS A 4 11.37 10.91 -0.53
CA LYS A 4 11.70 9.51 -0.76
C LYS A 4 10.91 9.00 -1.96
N THR A 5 11.63 8.59 -3.00
CA THR A 5 11.02 8.15 -4.28
C THR A 5 10.62 6.68 -4.23
N HIS A 6 11.33 5.85 -3.45
CA HIS A 6 11.12 4.41 -3.39
C HIS A 6 10.91 3.96 -1.94
N TYR A 7 9.97 3.04 -1.76
CA TYR A 7 9.63 2.41 -0.49
C TYR A 7 9.83 0.91 -0.60
N THR A 8 10.30 0.29 0.48
CA THR A 8 10.29 -1.17 0.59
C THR A 8 8.92 -1.65 1.05
N VAL A 9 8.64 -2.94 0.88
CA VAL A 9 7.42 -3.58 1.41
C VAL A 9 7.25 -3.32 2.92
N GLY A 10 8.33 -3.35 3.69
CA GLY A 10 8.29 -3.09 5.13
C GLY A 10 7.90 -1.66 5.46
N GLU A 11 8.44 -0.69 4.73
CA GLU A 11 8.11 0.73 4.93
C GLU A 11 6.67 1.04 4.53
N VAL A 12 6.17 0.40 3.48
CA VAL A 12 4.76 0.52 3.07
C VAL A 12 3.83 -0.15 4.09
N ALA A 13 4.23 -1.28 4.65
CA ALA A 13 3.50 -1.95 5.72
C ALA A 13 3.39 -1.08 6.98
N GLU A 14 4.48 -0.44 7.39
CA GLU A 14 4.49 0.53 8.48
C GLU A 14 3.58 1.73 8.17
N LEU A 15 3.65 2.26 6.95
CA LEU A 15 2.85 3.42 6.52
C LEU A 15 1.35 3.17 6.56
N TYR A 16 0.91 1.95 6.19
CA TYR A 16 -0.50 1.57 6.19
C TYR A 16 -0.95 0.81 7.44
N GLY A 17 -0.05 0.46 8.36
CA GLY A 17 -0.35 -0.37 9.52
C GLY A 17 -0.80 -1.79 9.17
N ILE A 18 -0.29 -2.34 8.06
CA ILE A 18 -0.73 -3.62 7.49
C ILE A 18 0.44 -4.62 7.47
N PRO A 19 0.22 -5.92 7.76
CA PRO A 19 1.26 -6.94 7.68
C PRO A 19 1.99 -7.00 6.32
N ASN A 20 3.31 -7.17 6.35
CA ASN A 20 4.19 -7.26 5.17
C ASN A 20 3.69 -8.23 4.09
N TRP A 21 3.10 -9.37 4.48
CA TRP A 21 2.63 -10.38 3.53
C TRP A 21 1.45 -9.88 2.68
N LYS A 22 0.60 -9.00 3.23
CA LYS A 22 -0.53 -8.38 2.52
C LYS A 22 -0.03 -7.40 1.48
N ILE A 23 0.90 -6.53 1.88
CA ILE A 23 1.56 -5.60 0.95
C ILE A 23 2.27 -6.36 -0.16
N ARG A 24 3.00 -7.44 0.17
CA ARG A 24 3.62 -8.30 -0.84
C ARG A 24 2.61 -8.91 -1.80
N ARG A 25 1.47 -9.39 -1.31
CA ARG A 25 0.41 -9.98 -2.13
C ARG A 25 -0.21 -8.96 -3.09
N VAL A 26 -0.47 -7.74 -2.62
CA VAL A 26 -0.97 -6.65 -3.46
C VAL A 26 0.08 -6.21 -4.49
N ALA A 27 1.32 -6.04 -4.06
CA ALA A 27 2.44 -5.71 -4.94
C ALA A 27 2.59 -6.76 -6.05
N ASP A 28 2.49 -8.06 -5.72
CA ASP A 28 2.55 -9.14 -6.71
C ASP A 28 1.32 -9.15 -7.64
N SER A 29 0.14 -8.72 -7.19
CA SER A 29 -1.06 -8.59 -8.05
C SER A 29 -1.04 -7.39 -9.01
N LEU A 30 -0.24 -6.36 -8.71
CA LEU A 30 -0.05 -5.19 -9.57
C LEU A 30 0.91 -5.46 -10.75
N GLY A 31 1.46 -6.68 -10.84
CA GLY A 31 2.26 -7.16 -11.97
C GLY A 31 3.67 -6.59 -12.05
N ASP A 32 4.28 -6.66 -13.24
CA ASP A 32 5.68 -6.29 -13.56
C ASP A 32 6.00 -4.78 -13.41
N THR A 33 5.09 -4.00 -12.85
CA THR A 33 5.25 -2.56 -12.63
C THR A 33 6.19 -2.23 -11.47
N ILE A 34 6.57 -3.21 -10.65
CA ILE A 34 7.36 -2.98 -9.43
C ILE A 34 8.82 -3.41 -9.65
N PRO A 35 9.77 -2.47 -9.79
CA PRO A 35 11.18 -2.79 -9.93
C PRO A 35 11.70 -3.56 -8.72
N ARG A 36 12.61 -4.50 -8.96
CA ARG A 36 13.25 -5.29 -7.92
C ARG A 36 14.75 -5.03 -7.90
N VAL A 37 15.31 -4.92 -6.70
CA VAL A 37 16.76 -4.88 -6.47
C VAL A 37 17.10 -6.06 -5.58
N GLY A 38 17.64 -7.12 -6.20
CA GLY A 38 17.86 -8.40 -5.53
C GLY A 38 16.55 -9.02 -5.02
N GLN A 39 16.46 -9.22 -3.71
CA GLN A 39 15.26 -9.78 -3.04
C GLN A 39 14.23 -8.70 -2.64
N TYR A 40 14.57 -7.41 -2.80
CA TYR A 40 13.73 -6.30 -2.38
C TYR A 40 12.86 -5.81 -3.53
N ARG A 41 11.58 -5.59 -3.24
CA ARG A 41 10.64 -4.87 -4.12
C ARG A 41 10.73 -3.39 -3.81
N LEU A 42 10.93 -2.57 -4.84
CA LEU A 42 10.95 -1.12 -4.73
C LEU A 42 9.62 -0.57 -5.24
N ILE A 43 8.81 -0.12 -4.29
CA ILE A 43 7.52 0.50 -4.56
C ILE A 43 7.77 1.99 -4.78
N ASP A 44 7.52 2.47 -6.00
CA ASP A 44 7.57 3.91 -6.28
C ASP A 44 6.45 4.61 -5.50
N ARG A 45 6.73 5.85 -5.05
CA ARG A 45 5.72 6.72 -4.44
C ARG A 45 4.45 6.85 -5.30
N SER A 46 4.58 6.87 -6.62
CA SER A 46 3.45 6.91 -7.56
C SER A 46 2.56 5.66 -7.48
N THR A 47 3.12 4.51 -7.15
CA THR A 47 2.41 3.23 -7.03
C THR A 47 1.68 3.08 -5.69
N LEU A 48 2.00 3.91 -4.69
CA LEU A 48 1.33 3.87 -3.38
C LEU A 48 -0.19 4.06 -3.50
N GLY A 49 -0.65 4.93 -4.40
CA GLY A 49 -2.08 5.13 -4.65
C GLY A 49 -2.77 3.87 -5.17
N ALA A 50 -2.14 3.16 -6.10
CA ALA A 50 -2.66 1.89 -6.62
C ALA A 50 -2.66 0.78 -5.56
N ILE A 51 -1.62 0.73 -4.73
CA ILE A 51 -1.55 -0.20 -3.60
C ILE A 51 -2.68 0.10 -2.60
N ALA A 52 -2.87 1.37 -2.22
CA ALA A 52 -3.95 1.75 -1.31
C ALA A 52 -5.33 1.39 -1.87
N ALA A 53 -5.58 1.66 -3.17
CA ALA A 53 -6.84 1.31 -3.82
C ALA A 53 -7.09 -0.21 -3.80
N GLU A 54 -6.07 -1.01 -4.10
CA GLU A 54 -6.18 -2.47 -4.09
C GLU A 54 -6.33 -3.03 -2.67
N LEU A 55 -5.64 -2.45 -1.68
CA LEU A 55 -5.82 -2.78 -0.26
C LEU A 55 -7.24 -2.46 0.24
N SER A 56 -7.81 -1.32 -0.16
CA SER A 56 -9.20 -0.95 0.13
C SER A 56 -10.18 -1.89 -0.58
N ARG A 57 -9.94 -2.23 -1.86
CA ARG A 57 -10.74 -3.20 -2.62
C ARG A 57 -10.78 -4.58 -1.96
N GLN A 58 -9.69 -4.99 -1.32
CA GLN A 58 -9.59 -6.25 -0.56
C GLN A 58 -10.10 -6.13 0.90
N GLY A 59 -10.60 -4.95 1.31
CA GLY A 59 -11.15 -4.70 2.64
C GLY A 59 -10.08 -4.67 3.75
N TRP A 60 -8.81 -4.42 3.41
CA TRP A 60 -7.72 -4.34 4.38
C TRP A 60 -7.41 -2.92 4.85
N LEU A 61 -7.79 -1.91 4.07
CA LEU A 61 -7.84 -0.52 4.51
C LEU A 61 -9.30 -0.07 4.59
N PRO A 62 -9.68 0.69 5.64
CA PRO A 62 -10.94 1.39 5.61
C PRO A 62 -10.89 2.34 4.40
N SER A 63 -11.87 2.23 3.51
CA SER A 63 -12.00 3.20 2.43
C SER A 63 -12.10 4.60 3.06
N PRO A 64 -11.36 5.61 2.58
CA PRO A 64 -11.43 6.96 3.15
C PRO A 64 -12.86 7.55 3.12
N GLU A 65 -13.75 6.96 2.35
CA GLU A 65 -15.18 7.28 2.24
C GLU A 65 -16.07 6.66 3.34
N THR A 66 -15.53 5.85 4.28
CA THR A 66 -16.33 5.22 5.37
C THR A 66 -16.10 5.84 6.76
N LYS A 67 -15.67 7.10 6.85
CA LYS A 67 -15.60 7.80 8.15
C LYS A 67 -16.80 8.70 8.48
N GLU A 68 -17.84 8.76 7.65
CA GLU A 68 -19.00 9.63 7.89
C GLU A 68 -20.34 8.92 8.18
N ALA A 69 -20.40 7.59 8.27
CA ALA A 69 -21.68 6.88 8.50
C ALA A 69 -21.86 6.30 9.92
N THR A 70 -21.11 6.77 10.93
CA THR A 70 -21.45 6.47 12.34
C THR A 70 -21.14 7.68 13.21
N ALA A 71 -21.88 8.77 12.96
CA ALA A 71 -22.30 9.63 14.05
C ALA A 71 -23.64 9.07 14.56
N CYS A 72 -23.68 8.72 15.83
CA CYS A 72 -24.92 8.41 16.55
C CYS A 72 -25.95 9.52 16.34
N GLN A 73 -27.19 9.15 16.01
CA GLN A 73 -28.37 9.31 16.88
C GLN A 73 -29.63 8.76 16.19
#